data_AF-A0A7X7CBI3-F1
#
_entry.id   AF-A0A7X7CBI3-F1
#
_cell.length_a   1.000
_cell.length_b   1.000
_cell.length_c   1.000
_cell.angle_alpha   90.00
_cell.angle_beta   90.00
_cell.angle_gamma   90.00
#
_symmetry.space_group_name_H-M   'P 1'
#
loop_
_entity.id
_entity.type
_entity.pdbx_description
1 polymer ?
#
loop_
_entity_poly.entity_id
_entity_poly.type
_entity_poly.pdbx_seq_one_letter_code
_entity_poly.pdbx_strand_id
1 'polypeptide(L)'
;MGNEKYLRLLATDYPTIPSIQGELIRLKGLGELPKGTEYFFSDLHGEDDAFIHMLRSASGNIRVKIGERFRDELSDEEQNQLANLVYQPENVLRIMREDGRANPKWLADTIGRLVELCKHIAVKYRRSAVEEKMPSDYAMILRELLFSGTNDPFRQEHEAKVLSYIAESDMVWDFIAGLCVMIQKVCVNVVHIIGDIFDRGNGPHKIM
;
A
#
# COMPACT_ATOMS: atom_id res chain seq x y z
N MET A 1 29.61 29.91 -20.50
CA MET A 1 29.50 28.79 -21.47
C MET A 1 29.23 27.41 -20.83
N GLY A 2 29.32 27.22 -19.51
CA GLY A 2 29.09 25.89 -18.90
C GLY A 2 27.65 25.35 -18.93
N ASN A 3 26.64 26.22 -19.06
CA ASN A 3 25.23 25.83 -18.98
C ASN A 3 24.56 25.53 -20.31
N GLU A 4 25.16 25.88 -21.46
CA GLU A 4 24.48 25.75 -22.75
C GLU A 4 24.23 24.29 -23.13
N LYS A 5 25.18 23.39 -22.80
CA LYS A 5 25.00 21.94 -22.96
C LYS A 5 23.82 21.42 -22.15
N TYR A 6 23.69 21.83 -20.89
CA TYR A 6 22.58 21.41 -20.01
C TYR A 6 21.24 22.00 -20.47
N LEU A 7 21.22 23.25 -20.92
CA LEU A 7 20.00 23.89 -21.45
C LEU A 7 19.53 23.23 -22.75
N ARG A 8 20.45 22.83 -23.64
CA ARG A 8 20.11 22.05 -24.85
C ARG A 8 19.55 20.67 -24.51
N LEU A 9 20.10 20.00 -23.50
CA LEU A 9 19.58 18.72 -23.03
C LEU A 9 18.17 18.89 -22.45
N LEU A 10 17.97 19.88 -21.56
CA LEU A 10 16.66 20.21 -20.98
C LEU A 10 15.60 20.55 -22.05
N ALA A 11 15.99 21.26 -23.12
CA ALA A 11 15.10 21.58 -24.22
C ALA A 11 14.63 20.35 -25.03
N THR A 12 15.29 19.20 -24.89
CA THR A 12 14.86 17.93 -25.50
C THR A 12 13.60 17.40 -24.83
N ASP A 13 13.54 17.46 -23.50
CA ASP A 13 12.40 16.97 -22.70
C ASP A 13 11.34 18.07 -22.47
N TYR A 14 11.77 19.34 -22.39
CA TYR A 14 10.92 20.50 -22.09
C TYR A 14 11.14 21.64 -23.11
N PRO A 15 10.61 21.50 -24.35
CA PRO A 15 10.89 22.44 -25.45
C PRO A 15 10.27 23.83 -25.28
N THR A 16 9.34 24.00 -24.33
CA THR A 16 8.61 25.25 -24.12
C THR A 16 8.73 25.76 -22.68
N ILE A 17 8.59 27.08 -22.50
CA ILE A 17 8.55 27.69 -21.16
C ILE A 17 7.42 27.08 -20.30
N PRO A 18 6.17 26.89 -20.81
CA PRO A 18 5.13 26.21 -20.05
C PRO A 18 5.49 24.77 -19.64
N SER A 19 6.15 23.99 -20.51
CA SER A 19 6.52 22.59 -20.16
C SER A 19 7.52 22.53 -19.00
N ILE A 20 8.54 23.39 -19.00
CA ILE A 20 9.53 23.41 -17.90
C ILE A 20 8.94 24.01 -16.63
N GLN A 21 8.08 25.03 -16.75
CA GLN A 21 7.38 25.61 -15.60
C GLN A 21 6.41 24.60 -14.96
N GLY A 22 5.66 23.86 -15.77
CA GLY A 22 4.77 22.79 -15.31
C GLY A 22 5.53 21.70 -14.57
N GLU A 23 6.66 21.25 -15.10
CA GLU A 23 7.51 20.25 -14.43
C GLU A 23 8.10 20.79 -13.12
N LEU A 24 8.56 22.04 -13.10
CA LEU A 24 9.10 22.66 -11.89
C LEU A 24 8.03 22.75 -10.79
N ILE A 25 6.79 23.13 -11.15
CA ILE A 25 5.65 23.15 -10.22
C ILE A 25 5.36 21.74 -9.71
N ARG A 26 5.35 20.73 -10.60
CA ARG A 26 5.15 19.32 -10.24
C ARG A 26 6.21 18.82 -9.26
N LEU A 27 7.49 19.08 -9.53
CA LEU A 27 8.61 18.67 -8.68
C LEU A 27 8.60 19.40 -7.33
N LYS A 28 8.26 20.69 -7.31
CA LYS A 28 8.09 21.44 -6.06
C LYS A 28 6.94 20.87 -5.23
N GLY A 29 5.76 20.68 -5.83
CA GLY A 29 4.62 20.08 -5.14
C GLY A 29 4.92 18.67 -4.63
N LEU A 30 5.76 17.93 -5.35
CA LEU A 30 6.26 16.65 -4.89
C LEU A 30 7.16 16.73 -3.66
N GLY A 31 8.00 17.76 -3.58
CA GLY A 31 8.87 18.01 -2.43
C GLY A 31 8.12 18.40 -1.15
N GLU A 32 6.86 18.85 -1.26
CA GLU A 32 6.00 19.18 -0.12
C GLU A 32 5.34 17.94 0.50
N LEU A 33 5.36 16.78 -0.17
CA LEU A 33 4.83 15.55 0.42
C LEU A 33 5.76 15.05 1.53
N PRO A 34 5.21 14.44 2.60
CA PRO A 34 6.02 13.79 3.62
C PRO A 34 6.97 12.78 3.00
N LYS A 35 8.21 12.70 3.53
CA LYS A 35 9.17 11.69 3.08
C LYS A 35 8.54 10.29 3.22
N GLY A 36 8.57 9.53 2.12
CA GLY A 36 8.12 8.14 2.09
C GLY A 36 9.01 7.23 2.94
N THR A 37 8.51 6.06 3.31
CA THR A 37 9.27 5.11 4.13
C THR A 37 10.34 4.39 3.30
N GLU A 38 11.60 4.55 3.68
CA GLU A 38 12.75 3.89 3.07
C GLU A 38 13.31 2.83 4.03
N TYR A 39 13.60 1.65 3.51
CA TYR A 39 14.28 0.58 4.26
C TYR A 39 15.67 0.36 3.73
N PHE A 40 16.62 0.13 4.64
CA PHE A 40 17.99 -0.23 4.34
C PHE A 40 18.26 -1.60 4.93
N PHE A 41 18.58 -2.55 4.08
CA PHE A 41 18.91 -3.91 4.46
C PHE A 41 20.36 -4.19 4.09
N SER A 42 21.15 -4.66 5.05
CA SER A 42 22.40 -5.35 4.77
C SER A 42 22.27 -6.82 5.13
N ASP A 43 23.12 -7.66 4.54
CA ASP A 43 23.30 -9.04 4.99
C ASP A 43 22.07 -9.96 4.83
N LEU A 44 21.49 -9.97 3.62
CA LEU A 44 20.41 -10.89 3.22
C LEU A 44 20.96 -12.31 2.96
N HIS A 45 21.56 -12.94 3.97
CA HIS A 45 22.24 -14.25 3.89
C HIS A 45 21.25 -15.42 3.85
N GLY A 46 20.38 -15.48 2.83
CA GLY A 46 19.51 -16.63 2.60
C GLY A 46 18.31 -16.80 3.52
N GLU A 47 18.05 -15.86 4.44
CA GLU A 47 16.83 -15.82 5.25
C GLU A 47 15.67 -15.16 4.47
N ASP A 48 15.22 -15.83 3.41
CA ASP A 48 14.11 -15.39 2.55
C ASP A 48 12.82 -15.19 3.35
N ASP A 49 12.49 -16.11 4.27
CA ASP A 49 11.28 -16.02 5.08
C ASP A 49 11.27 -14.82 6.04
N ALA A 50 12.40 -14.54 6.69
CA ALA A 50 12.54 -13.39 7.60
C ALA A 50 12.47 -12.07 6.82
N PHE A 51 13.13 -11.99 5.66
CA PHE A 51 13.09 -10.83 4.79
C PHE A 51 11.67 -10.58 4.24
N ILE A 52 10.99 -11.62 3.74
CA ILE A 52 9.62 -11.53 3.25
C ILE A 52 8.67 -11.09 4.38
N HIS A 53 8.84 -11.63 5.60
CA HIS A 53 8.05 -11.20 6.75
C HIS A 53 8.30 -9.73 7.11
N MET A 54 9.54 -9.27 7.02
CA MET A 54 9.90 -7.87 7.27
C MET A 54 9.31 -6.94 6.21
N LEU A 55 9.28 -7.33 4.93
CA LEU A 55 8.58 -6.59 3.88
C LEU A 55 7.07 -6.56 4.12
N ARG A 56 6.46 -7.73 4.41
CA ARG A 56 5.02 -7.86 4.67
C ARG A 56 4.56 -7.09 5.90
N SER A 57 5.42 -6.92 6.90
CA SER A 57 5.12 -6.12 8.09
C SER A 57 5.51 -4.65 7.95
N ALA A 58 6.21 -4.29 6.87
CA ALA A 58 6.96 -3.05 6.74
C ALA A 58 7.80 -2.80 8.01
N SER A 59 8.54 -3.81 8.46
CA SER A 59 9.32 -3.80 9.71
C SER A 59 8.52 -3.30 10.91
N GLY A 60 7.27 -3.75 11.05
CA GLY A 60 6.33 -3.33 12.11
C GLY A 60 5.61 -2.00 11.87
N ASN A 61 5.96 -1.22 10.84
CA ASN A 61 5.33 0.07 10.55
C ASN A 61 3.82 -0.08 10.27
N ILE A 62 3.37 -1.19 9.68
CA ILE A 62 1.93 -1.44 9.46
C ILE A 62 1.17 -1.49 10.79
N ARG A 63 1.72 -2.14 11.83
CA ARG A 63 1.06 -2.20 13.16
C ARG A 63 0.98 -0.82 13.81
N VAL A 64 2.01 0.01 13.60
CA VAL A 64 2.01 1.41 14.02
C VAL A 64 0.90 2.18 13.30
N LYS A 65 0.75 2.02 11.97
CA LYS A 65 -0.30 2.69 11.19
C LYS A 65 -1.71 2.26 11.58
N ILE A 66 -1.90 0.98 11.87
CA ILE A 66 -3.16 0.47 12.43
C ILE A 66 -3.46 1.13 13.78
N GLY A 67 -2.47 1.22 14.67
CA GLY A 67 -2.64 1.85 15.98
C GLY A 67 -2.77 3.38 15.95
N GLU A 68 -2.29 4.04 14.89
CA GLU A 68 -2.57 5.46 14.63
C GLU A 68 -4.00 5.68 14.18
N ARG A 69 -4.51 4.81 13.28
CA ARG A 69 -5.83 4.98 12.67
C ARG A 69 -6.98 4.50 13.55
N PHE A 70 -6.79 3.40 14.29
CA PHE A 70 -7.88 2.68 14.95
C PHE A 70 -7.79 2.68 16.48
N ARG A 71 -6.96 3.56 17.08
CA ARG A 71 -6.75 3.60 18.54
C ARG A 71 -8.05 3.69 19.34
N ASP A 72 -8.98 4.49 18.85
CA ASP A 72 -10.25 4.79 19.53
C ASP A 72 -11.41 3.88 19.07
N GLU A 73 -11.15 2.99 18.11
CA GLU A 73 -12.16 2.13 17.48
C GLU A 73 -11.94 0.64 17.76
N LEU A 74 -10.68 0.20 17.89
CA LEU A 74 -10.30 -1.21 18.02
C LEU A 74 -9.43 -1.44 19.26
N SER A 75 -9.68 -2.54 19.96
CA SER A 75 -8.79 -3.03 21.02
C SER A 75 -7.42 -3.41 20.46
N ASP A 76 -6.39 -3.48 21.32
CA ASP A 76 -5.06 -3.91 20.90
C ASP A 76 -5.04 -5.31 20.25
N GLU A 77 -5.91 -6.20 20.72
CA GLU A 77 -6.07 -7.53 20.16
C GLU A 77 -6.66 -7.49 18.76
N GLU A 78 -7.72 -6.70 18.52
CA GLU A 78 -8.29 -6.52 17.18
C GLU A 78 -7.29 -5.83 16.22
N GLN A 79 -6.50 -4.89 16.72
CA GLN A 79 -5.42 -4.28 15.94
C GLN A 79 -4.33 -5.29 15.57
N ASN A 80 -3.98 -6.20 16.48
CA ASN A 80 -3.05 -7.30 16.20
C ASN A 80 -3.62 -8.28 15.17
N GLN A 81 -4.91 -8.61 15.26
CA GLN A 81 -5.59 -9.46 14.29
C GLN A 81 -5.61 -8.84 12.89
N LEU A 82 -5.89 -7.53 12.79
CA LEU A 82 -5.82 -6.80 11.53
C LEU A 82 -4.39 -6.76 10.97
N ALA A 83 -3.39 -6.56 11.83
CA ALA A 83 -1.99 -6.59 11.41
C ALA A 83 -1.60 -7.98 10.86
N ASN A 84 -1.97 -9.06 11.56
CA ASN A 84 -1.72 -10.43 11.12
C ASN A 84 -2.40 -10.76 9.79
N LEU A 85 -3.64 -10.27 9.59
CA LEU A 85 -4.33 -10.39 8.30
C LEU A 85 -3.52 -9.70 7.19
N VAL A 86 -3.04 -8.48 7.42
CA VAL A 86 -2.21 -7.78 6.43
C VAL A 86 -0.90 -8.53 6.19
N TYR A 87 -0.27 -9.13 7.21
CA TYR A 87 1.00 -9.83 7.07
C TYR A 87 0.87 -11.13 6.30
N GLN A 88 -0.19 -11.88 6.52
CA GLN A 88 -0.38 -13.21 5.94
C GLN A 88 -1.85 -13.44 5.52
N PRO A 89 -2.33 -12.72 4.49
CA PRO A 89 -3.75 -12.72 4.13
C PRO A 89 -4.28 -14.12 3.84
N GLU A 90 -3.58 -14.89 2.99
CA GLU A 90 -3.98 -16.25 2.60
C GLU A 90 -4.15 -17.18 3.81
N ASN A 91 -3.20 -17.14 4.75
CA ASN A 91 -3.22 -18.00 5.93
C ASN A 91 -4.36 -17.62 6.87
N VAL A 92 -4.52 -16.33 7.15
CA VAL A 92 -5.54 -15.84 8.08
C VAL A 92 -6.94 -16.05 7.50
N LEU A 93 -7.15 -15.73 6.22
CA LEU A 93 -8.45 -15.93 5.56
C LEU A 93 -8.84 -17.40 5.49
N ARG A 94 -7.88 -18.29 5.19
CA ARG A 94 -8.11 -19.74 5.21
C ARG A 94 -8.58 -20.21 6.59
N ILE A 95 -7.90 -19.81 7.66
CA ILE A 95 -8.29 -20.15 9.04
C ILE A 95 -9.68 -19.60 9.36
N MET A 96 -9.98 -18.34 9.03
CA MET A 96 -11.29 -17.75 9.29
C MET A 96 -12.42 -18.45 8.55
N ARG A 97 -12.14 -18.96 7.34
CA ARG A 97 -13.07 -19.74 6.53
C ARG A 97 -13.29 -21.14 7.11
N GLU A 98 -12.21 -21.85 7.44
CA GLU A 98 -12.26 -23.20 8.02
C GLU A 98 -12.97 -23.21 9.38
N ASP A 99 -12.77 -22.17 10.20
CA ASP A 99 -13.42 -22.00 11.50
C ASP A 99 -14.87 -21.49 11.41
N GLY A 100 -15.37 -21.14 10.20
CA GLY A 100 -16.70 -20.57 10.01
C GLY A 100 -16.91 -19.18 10.63
N ARG A 101 -15.82 -18.45 10.91
CA ARG A 101 -15.85 -17.13 11.58
C ARG A 101 -16.01 -15.96 10.60
N ALA A 102 -15.71 -16.18 9.32
CA ALA A 102 -15.86 -15.19 8.25
C ALA A 102 -17.30 -15.08 7.73
N ASN A 103 -18.19 -14.50 8.52
CA ASN A 103 -19.55 -14.17 8.06
C ASN A 103 -19.55 -12.88 7.19
N PRO A 104 -20.63 -12.61 6.42
CA PRO A 104 -20.69 -11.42 5.54
C PRO A 104 -20.45 -10.09 6.26
N LYS A 105 -20.91 -9.96 7.50
CA LYS A 105 -20.66 -8.76 8.32
C LYS A 105 -19.17 -8.60 8.63
N TRP A 106 -18.52 -9.66 9.08
CA TRP A 106 -17.07 -9.65 9.35
C TRP A 106 -16.27 -9.32 8.09
N LEU A 107 -16.67 -9.85 6.92
CA LEU A 107 -16.04 -9.54 5.64
C LEU A 107 -16.18 -8.05 5.30
N ALA A 108 -17.40 -7.50 5.39
CA ALA A 108 -17.65 -6.08 5.15
C ALA A 108 -16.85 -5.17 6.11
N ASP A 109 -16.86 -5.48 7.40
CA ASP A 109 -16.10 -4.75 8.42
C ASP A 109 -14.59 -4.82 8.14
N THR A 110 -14.09 -5.99 7.76
CA THR A 110 -12.68 -6.22 7.41
C THR A 110 -12.26 -5.41 6.20
N ILE A 111 -13.05 -5.41 5.12
CA ILE A 111 -12.77 -4.63 3.93
C ILE A 111 -12.78 -3.13 4.27
N GLY A 112 -13.80 -2.66 5.00
CA GLY A 112 -13.88 -1.26 5.44
C GLY A 112 -12.65 -0.82 6.22
N ARG A 113 -12.21 -1.63 7.19
CA ARG A 113 -10.98 -1.35 7.97
C ARG A 113 -9.74 -1.30 7.09
N LEU A 114 -9.59 -2.21 6.13
CA LEU A 114 -8.45 -2.21 5.21
C LEU A 114 -8.47 -1.01 4.26
N VAL A 115 -9.64 -0.60 3.76
CA VAL A 115 -9.82 0.60 2.94
C VAL A 115 -9.43 1.84 3.73
N GLU A 116 -9.93 1.98 4.96
CA GLU A 116 -9.60 3.11 5.86
C GLU A 116 -8.11 3.15 6.23
N LEU A 117 -7.50 1.99 6.49
CA LEU A 117 -6.06 1.90 6.70
C LEU A 117 -5.28 2.36 5.48
N CYS A 118 -5.70 1.92 4.28
CA CYS A 118 -5.07 2.32 3.04
C CYS A 118 -5.21 3.83 2.78
N LYS A 119 -6.39 4.42 3.02
CA LYS A 119 -6.60 5.88 2.96
C LYS A 119 -5.64 6.62 3.89
N HIS A 120 -5.52 6.17 5.15
CA HIS A 120 -4.60 6.76 6.14
C HIS A 120 -3.14 6.74 5.70
N ILE A 121 -2.68 5.62 5.13
CA ILE A 121 -1.28 5.48 4.66
C ILE A 121 -1.06 6.27 3.37
N ALA A 122 -2.05 6.31 2.47
CA ALA A 122 -1.94 6.90 1.13
C ALA A 122 -1.74 8.42 1.13
N VAL A 123 -2.14 9.14 2.19
CA VAL A 123 -2.03 10.63 2.28
C VAL A 123 -0.59 11.13 2.05
N LYS A 124 0.42 10.31 2.38
CA LYS A 124 1.84 10.68 2.21
C LYS A 124 2.35 10.54 0.79
N TYR A 125 1.59 9.92 -0.09
CA TYR A 125 2.03 9.54 -1.42
C TYR A 125 1.21 10.22 -2.50
N ARG A 126 1.83 10.38 -3.68
CA ARG A 126 1.06 10.76 -4.87
C ARG A 126 -0.01 9.72 -5.17
N ARG A 127 -1.16 10.20 -5.62
CA ARG A 127 -2.24 9.35 -6.15
C ARG A 127 -1.75 8.32 -7.16
N SER A 128 -0.97 8.74 -8.17
CA SER A 128 -0.47 7.81 -9.20
C SER A 128 0.42 6.71 -8.62
N ALA A 129 1.26 7.03 -7.62
CA ALA A 129 2.13 6.05 -6.97
C ALA A 129 1.34 5.01 -6.14
N VAL A 130 0.16 5.39 -5.63
CA VAL A 130 -0.77 4.47 -4.95
C VAL A 130 -1.53 3.64 -5.99
N GLU A 131 -1.98 4.25 -7.08
CA GLU A 131 -2.69 3.56 -8.18
C GLU A 131 -1.81 2.50 -8.86
N GLU A 132 -0.52 2.76 -9.05
CA GLU A 132 0.46 1.78 -9.56
C GLU A 132 0.59 0.53 -8.69
N LYS A 133 0.19 0.60 -7.41
CA LYS A 133 0.26 -0.50 -6.45
C LYS A 133 -1.07 -1.25 -6.27
N MET A 134 -2.15 -0.79 -6.92
CA MET A 134 -3.46 -1.43 -6.84
C MET A 134 -3.46 -2.78 -7.57
N PRO A 135 -4.20 -3.79 -7.07
CA PRO A 135 -4.52 -4.98 -7.84
C PRO A 135 -5.26 -4.61 -9.13
N SER A 136 -4.81 -5.09 -10.29
CA SER A 136 -5.36 -4.72 -11.61
C SER A 136 -6.86 -4.97 -11.70
N ASP A 137 -7.32 -6.09 -11.17
CA ASP A 137 -8.72 -6.54 -11.27
C ASP A 137 -9.66 -5.66 -10.44
N TYR A 138 -9.13 -4.97 -9.43
CA TYR A 138 -9.89 -4.15 -8.49
C TYR A 138 -9.51 -2.65 -8.55
N ALA A 139 -8.61 -2.25 -9.46
CA ALA A 139 -8.07 -0.90 -9.49
C ALA A 139 -9.15 0.18 -9.67
N MET A 140 -10.18 -0.10 -10.46
CA MET A 140 -11.27 0.85 -10.69
C MET A 140 -12.07 1.10 -9.40
N ILE A 141 -12.50 0.04 -8.71
CA ILE A 141 -13.30 0.17 -7.50
C ILE A 141 -12.48 0.69 -6.33
N LEU A 142 -11.22 0.27 -6.20
CA LEU A 142 -10.30 0.80 -5.18
C LEU A 142 -10.01 2.28 -5.39
N ARG A 143 -9.88 2.73 -6.64
CA ARG A 143 -9.75 4.16 -6.95
C ARG A 143 -10.96 4.95 -6.46
N GLU A 144 -12.16 4.41 -6.65
CA GLU A 144 -13.39 5.05 -6.19
C GLU A 144 -13.44 5.10 -4.65
N LEU A 145 -13.15 3.97 -4.00
CA LEU A 145 -13.15 3.85 -2.54
C LEU A 145 -12.10 4.74 -1.86
N LEU A 146 -10.86 4.81 -2.39
CA LEU A 146 -9.76 5.53 -1.73
C LEU A 146 -9.76 7.04 -1.98
N PHE A 147 -10.31 7.50 -3.11
CA PHE A 147 -10.23 8.90 -3.53
C PHE A 147 -11.60 9.58 -3.66
N SER A 148 -12.65 8.99 -3.09
CA SER A 148 -13.94 9.64 -2.92
C SER A 148 -13.80 10.84 -1.97
N GLY A 149 -14.39 11.99 -2.35
CA GLY A 149 -14.45 13.16 -1.47
C GLY A 149 -15.21 12.86 -0.19
N THR A 150 -14.73 13.36 0.95
CA THR A 150 -14.95 12.74 2.26
C THR A 150 -16.22 13.13 3.02
N ASN A 151 -17.00 14.13 2.58
CA ASN A 151 -18.05 14.73 3.43
C ASN A 151 -19.47 14.73 2.82
N ASP A 152 -19.76 13.86 1.84
CA ASP A 152 -21.11 13.74 1.26
C ASP A 152 -21.81 12.48 1.81
N PRO A 153 -22.93 12.61 2.56
CA PRO A 153 -23.69 11.48 3.08
C PRO A 153 -24.10 10.47 2.00
N PHE A 154 -24.44 10.95 0.79
CA PHE A 154 -24.81 10.05 -0.31
C PHE A 154 -23.62 9.19 -0.77
N ARG A 155 -22.40 9.74 -0.71
CA ARG A 155 -21.18 8.98 -1.03
C ARG A 155 -20.85 7.96 0.05
N GLN A 156 -21.07 8.28 1.32
CA GLN A 156 -20.85 7.34 2.42
C GLN A 156 -21.82 6.15 2.33
N GLU A 157 -23.10 6.41 2.01
CA GLU A 157 -24.07 5.35 1.77
C GLU A 157 -23.70 4.49 0.56
N HIS A 158 -23.26 5.12 -0.53
CA HIS A 158 -22.79 4.42 -1.72
C HIS A 158 -21.56 3.56 -1.43
N GLU A 159 -20.56 4.10 -0.73
CA GLU A 159 -19.38 3.36 -0.29
C GLU A 159 -19.76 2.13 0.55
N ALA A 160 -20.66 2.29 1.53
CA ALA A 160 -21.15 1.17 2.33
C ALA A 160 -21.83 0.08 1.48
N LYS A 161 -22.62 0.47 0.47
CA LYS A 161 -23.25 -0.49 -0.47
C LYS A 161 -22.22 -1.22 -1.33
N VAL A 162 -21.22 -0.50 -1.85
CA VAL A 162 -20.12 -1.11 -2.61
C VAL A 162 -19.41 -2.15 -1.76
N LEU A 163 -19.09 -1.82 -0.50
CA LEU A 163 -18.44 -2.74 0.44
C LEU A 163 -19.30 -3.97 0.71
N SER A 164 -20.63 -3.83 0.87
CA SER A 164 -21.52 -4.98 1.04
C SER A 164 -21.58 -5.86 -0.21
N TYR A 165 -21.60 -5.29 -1.41
CA TYR A 165 -21.59 -6.07 -2.65
C TYR A 165 -20.30 -6.86 -2.83
N ILE A 166 -19.15 -6.29 -2.46
CA ILE A 166 -17.88 -7.01 -2.47
C ILE A 166 -17.92 -8.16 -1.45
N ALA A 167 -18.43 -7.90 -0.24
CA ALA A 167 -18.52 -8.89 0.84
C ALA A 167 -19.42 -10.09 0.51
N GLU A 168 -20.46 -9.89 -0.31
CA GLU A 168 -21.38 -10.93 -0.77
C GLU A 168 -20.89 -11.66 -2.05
N SER A 169 -19.85 -11.16 -2.69
CA SER A 169 -19.32 -11.74 -3.92
C SER A 169 -18.39 -12.94 -3.65
N ASP A 170 -18.31 -13.86 -4.62
CA ASP A 170 -17.34 -14.96 -4.59
C ASP A 170 -15.88 -14.49 -4.63
N MET A 171 -15.63 -13.24 -5.04
CA MET A 171 -14.31 -12.63 -5.14
C MET A 171 -13.83 -11.98 -3.84
N VAL A 172 -14.62 -12.02 -2.77
CA VAL A 172 -14.31 -11.32 -1.51
C VAL A 172 -12.94 -11.70 -0.94
N TRP A 173 -12.54 -12.95 -1.07
CA TRP A 173 -11.28 -13.48 -0.56
C TRP A 173 -10.09 -12.90 -1.30
N ASP A 174 -10.12 -12.96 -2.63
CA ASP A 174 -9.09 -12.41 -3.51
C ASP A 174 -9.01 -10.88 -3.38
N PHE A 175 -10.15 -10.22 -3.18
CA PHE A 175 -10.21 -8.79 -2.91
C PHE A 175 -9.48 -8.42 -1.61
N ILE A 176 -9.79 -9.10 -0.49
CA ILE A 176 -9.14 -8.84 0.79
C ILE A 176 -7.63 -9.13 0.70
N ALA A 177 -7.24 -10.24 0.09
CA ALA A 177 -5.83 -10.59 -0.11
C ALA A 177 -5.09 -9.55 -0.96
N GLY A 178 -5.68 -9.13 -2.08
CA GLY A 178 -5.15 -8.09 -2.95
C GLY A 178 -4.99 -6.75 -2.23
N LEU A 179 -5.97 -6.37 -1.39
CA LEU A 179 -5.91 -5.14 -0.60
C LEU A 179 -4.82 -5.20 0.48
N CYS A 180 -4.63 -6.36 1.13
CA CYS A 180 -3.52 -6.56 2.07
C CYS A 180 -2.16 -6.41 1.37
N VAL A 181 -1.98 -7.03 0.21
CA VAL A 181 -0.75 -6.91 -0.60
C VAL A 181 -0.54 -5.46 -1.06
N MET A 182 -1.60 -4.75 -1.43
CA MET A 182 -1.52 -3.33 -1.74
C MET A 182 -1.01 -2.52 -0.54
N ILE A 183 -1.55 -2.75 0.66
CA ILE A 183 -1.11 -2.06 1.89
C ILE A 183 0.38 -2.32 2.16
N GLN A 184 0.84 -3.56 2.03
CA GLN A 184 2.27 -3.91 2.15
C GLN A 184 3.12 -3.07 1.20
N LYS A 185 2.72 -3.01 -0.08
CA LYS A 185 3.42 -2.23 -1.12
C LYS A 185 3.36 -0.73 -0.88
N VAL A 186 2.25 -0.18 -0.39
CA VAL A 186 2.09 1.26 -0.16
C VAL A 186 2.87 1.71 1.08
N CYS A 187 2.94 0.87 2.11
CA CYS A 187 3.75 1.14 3.31
C CYS A 187 5.26 1.17 3.04
N VAL A 188 5.74 0.52 1.99
CA VAL A 188 7.15 0.49 1.58
C VAL A 188 7.34 1.40 0.37
N ASN A 189 8.08 2.51 0.51
CA ASN A 189 8.34 3.42 -0.60
C ASN A 189 9.56 2.97 -1.42
N VAL A 190 10.69 2.76 -0.74
CA VAL A 190 11.94 2.30 -1.37
C VAL A 190 12.62 1.28 -0.47
N VAL A 191 13.15 0.22 -1.08
CA VAL A 191 14.01 -0.76 -0.41
C VAL A 191 15.42 -0.60 -0.98
N HIS A 192 16.38 -0.33 -0.12
CA HIS A 192 17.80 -0.29 -0.41
C HIS A 192 18.44 -1.56 0.13
N ILE A 193 19.01 -2.36 -0.76
CA ILE A 193 19.80 -3.55 -0.39
C ILE A 193 21.27 -3.19 -0.53
N ILE A 194 22.04 -3.39 0.54
CA ILE A 194 23.45 -3.02 0.64
C ILE A 194 24.27 -4.27 0.96
N GLY A 195 25.25 -4.60 0.12
CA GLY A 195 26.10 -5.79 0.28
C GLY A 195 25.72 -6.92 -0.68
N ASP A 196 26.35 -8.09 -0.50
CA ASP A 196 26.19 -9.22 -1.41
C ASP A 196 24.89 -10.00 -1.15
N ILE A 197 24.06 -10.14 -2.19
CA ILE A 197 22.79 -10.88 -2.17
C ILE A 197 23.01 -12.39 -2.31
N PHE A 198 24.15 -12.79 -2.90
CA PHE A 198 24.32 -14.13 -3.48
C PHE A 198 25.26 -15.05 -2.70
N ASP A 199 25.99 -14.55 -1.69
CA ASP A 199 27.19 -15.27 -1.26
C ASP A 199 26.88 -16.47 -0.36
N ARG A 200 25.75 -16.52 0.40
CA ARG A 200 25.47 -17.59 1.39
C ARG A 200 23.97 -17.88 1.70
N GLY A 201 23.23 -18.51 0.79
CA GLY A 201 21.85 -18.94 1.05
C GLY A 201 21.19 -19.79 -0.04
N ASN A 202 20.19 -20.62 0.31
CA ASN A 202 19.49 -21.51 -0.65
C ASN A 202 18.40 -20.81 -1.49
N GLY A 203 18.06 -19.54 -1.21
CA GLY A 203 16.90 -18.84 -1.80
C GLY A 203 17.13 -17.47 -2.46
N PRO A 204 18.31 -17.09 -3.01
CA PRO A 204 18.53 -15.73 -3.53
C PRO A 204 17.57 -15.34 -4.67
N HIS A 205 17.06 -16.32 -5.42
CA HIS A 205 16.06 -16.12 -6.46
C HIS A 205 14.66 -15.70 -5.96
N LYS A 206 14.38 -15.84 -4.65
CA LYS A 206 13.11 -15.40 -4.05
C LYS A 206 13.17 -13.97 -3.50
N ILE A 207 14.38 -13.41 -3.41
CA ILE A 207 14.64 -12.06 -2.91
C ILE A 207 14.53 -11.02 -4.05
N MET A 208 14.84 -11.42 -5.28
CA MET A 208 14.67 -10.63 -6.51
C MET A 208 13.25 -10.74 -7.07
#